data_AF-A0A9D6LVG4-F1
#
_entry.id   AF-A0A9D6LVG4-F1
#
_cell.length_a   1.000
_cell.length_b   1.000
_cell.length_c   1.000
_cell.angle_alpha   90.00
_cell.angle_beta   90.00
_cell.angle_gamma   90.00
#
_symmetry.space_group_name_H-M   'P 1'
#
loop_
_entity.id
_entity.type
_entity.pdbx_description
1 polymer ?
#
loop_
_entity_poly.entity_id
_entity_poly.type
_entity_poly.pdbx_seq_one_letter_code
_entity_poly.pdbx_strand_id
1 'polypeptide(L)'
;MLIVMQVQAGEADVARVCEKIESLGFRPHVMPGAQRTAIGITGNPGPIDPAEFEDLPGVAEAIRVSKPYKLVSREVKPEDTVVKVGRAEIGGGDLELIAGPCSVESREQILATARAVKAAGAQLLRGGAYKPRTSPYAFQGLGEEGLRLLAEAREETGLGVVTEAIDVETFDLVEQYADCVQIGARNMQNFSLLRRAGRSRLPVLLKRGMSSTLE
;
A
#
# COMPACT_ATOMS: atom_id res chain seq x y z
N MET A 1 13.77 3.23 18.91
CA MET A 1 14.75 2.25 18.34
C MET A 1 15.64 1.79 19.47
N LEU A 2 16.24 0.61 19.38
CA LEU A 2 17.19 0.08 20.35
C LEU A 2 18.51 -0.21 19.62
N ILE A 3 19.59 0.42 20.03
CA ILE A 3 20.92 0.14 19.51
C ILE A 3 21.61 -0.82 20.48
N VAL A 4 22.11 -1.94 19.97
CA VAL A 4 22.91 -2.90 20.72
C VAL A 4 24.38 -2.64 20.39
N MET A 5 25.20 -2.36 21.40
CA MET A 5 26.64 -2.15 21.23
C MET A 5 27.40 -3.48 21.16
N GLN A 6 28.58 -3.48 20.54
CA GLN A 6 29.53 -4.58 20.60
C GLN A 6 30.03 -4.80 22.03
N VAL A 7 30.46 -6.02 22.35
CA VAL A 7 30.94 -6.38 23.70
C VAL A 7 32.16 -5.54 24.10
N GLN A 8 33.03 -5.24 23.14
CA GLN A 8 34.24 -4.43 23.31
C GLN A 8 34.04 -2.92 23.10
N ALA A 9 32.79 -2.45 22.90
CA ALA A 9 32.55 -1.03 22.66
C ALA A 9 32.95 -0.20 23.89
N GLY A 10 33.80 0.79 23.68
CA GLY A 10 34.28 1.67 24.74
C GLY A 10 33.32 2.82 25.05
N GLU A 11 33.61 3.57 26.11
CA GLU A 11 32.84 4.78 26.46
C GLU A 11 32.81 5.80 25.31
N ALA A 12 33.89 5.90 24.54
CA ALA A 12 33.98 6.79 23.37
C ALA A 12 33.02 6.38 22.23
N ASP A 13 32.76 5.08 22.06
CA ASP A 13 31.81 4.59 21.05
C ASP A 13 30.38 4.88 21.50
N VAL A 14 30.07 4.62 22.78
CA VAL A 14 28.77 4.94 23.38
C VAL A 14 28.47 6.44 23.29
N ALA A 15 29.44 7.29 23.62
CA ALA A 15 29.31 8.74 23.54
C ALA A 15 29.02 9.19 22.10
N ARG A 16 29.75 8.65 21.11
CA ARG A 16 29.54 8.97 19.69
C ARG A 16 28.14 8.61 19.20
N VAL A 17 27.62 7.46 19.62
CA VAL A 17 26.24 7.07 19.29
C VAL A 17 25.23 8.01 19.95
N CYS A 18 25.45 8.40 21.22
CA CYS A 18 24.59 9.37 21.91
C CYS A 18 24.59 10.74 21.21
N GLU A 19 25.76 11.26 20.85
CA GLU A 19 25.91 12.51 20.11
C GLU A 19 25.18 12.47 18.76
N LYS A 20 25.29 11.36 18.02
CA LYS A 20 24.54 11.17 16.77
C LYS A 20 23.03 11.20 17.04
N ILE A 21 22.53 10.51 18.07
CA ILE A 21 21.10 10.50 18.43
C ILE A 21 20.62 11.92 18.75
N GLU A 22 21.38 12.68 19.54
CA GLU A 22 21.06 14.07 19.91
C GLU A 22 21.12 15.02 18.70
N SER A 23 22.07 14.81 17.79
CA SER A 23 22.17 15.60 16.54
C SER A 23 20.94 15.45 15.64
N LEU A 24 20.24 14.32 15.74
CA LEU A 24 18.97 14.07 15.05
C LEU A 24 17.75 14.64 15.82
N GLY A 25 17.97 15.28 16.97
CA GLY A 25 16.93 15.84 17.82
C GLY A 25 16.20 14.80 18.69
N PHE A 26 16.78 13.62 18.87
CA PHE A 26 16.20 12.53 19.67
C PHE A 26 16.91 12.41 21.03
N ARG A 27 16.36 11.60 21.93
CA ARG A 27 16.90 11.38 23.28
C ARG A 27 17.49 9.97 23.41
N PRO A 28 18.80 9.85 23.71
CA PRO A 28 19.43 8.57 24.02
C PRO A 28 19.17 8.16 25.47
N HIS A 29 19.02 6.86 25.71
CA HIS A 29 18.91 6.23 27.03
C HIS A 29 19.90 5.09 27.13
N VAL A 30 21.05 5.33 27.77
CA VAL A 30 22.08 4.30 27.93
C VAL A 30 21.67 3.30 28.99
N MET A 31 21.74 2.02 28.64
CA MET A 31 21.36 0.87 29.48
C MET A 31 22.55 -0.10 29.55
N PRO A 32 23.46 0.08 30.52
CA PRO A 32 24.58 -0.84 30.69
C PRO A 32 24.07 -2.22 31.11
N GLY A 33 24.46 -3.26 30.37
CA GLY A 33 24.14 -4.65 30.66
C GLY A 33 25.38 -5.45 31.09
N ALA A 34 25.16 -6.66 31.60
CA ALA A 34 26.24 -7.53 32.08
C ALA A 34 27.24 -7.97 30.98
N GLN A 35 26.79 -8.00 29.73
CA GLN A 35 27.62 -8.40 28.57
C GLN A 35 27.75 -7.31 27.50
N ARG A 36 26.72 -6.50 27.31
CA ARG A 36 26.66 -5.46 26.27
C ARG A 36 25.90 -4.26 26.80
N THR A 37 26.30 -3.07 26.36
CA THR A 37 25.51 -1.85 26.53
C THR A 37 24.46 -1.76 25.44
N ALA A 38 23.25 -1.34 25.79
CA ALA A 38 22.21 -0.99 24.84
C ALA A 38 21.85 0.49 24.98
N ILE A 39 21.39 1.12 23.90
CA ILE A 39 20.99 2.52 23.88
C ILE A 39 19.58 2.61 23.30
N GLY A 40 18.62 2.99 24.14
CA GLY A 40 17.25 3.26 23.71
C GLY A 40 17.15 4.65 23.09
N ILE A 41 16.44 4.78 21.97
CA ILE A 41 16.13 6.06 21.33
C ILE A 41 14.65 6.38 21.50
N THR A 42 14.37 7.56 22.03
CA THR A 42 13.01 8.11 22.24
C THR A 42 12.90 9.54 21.74
N GLY A 43 11.67 10.07 21.65
CA GLY A 43 11.41 11.43 21.14
C GLY A 43 11.33 11.53 19.62
N ASN A 44 11.53 10.43 18.90
CA ASN A 44 11.41 10.34 17.46
C ASN A 44 9.93 10.33 17.01
N PRO A 45 9.54 11.16 16.02
CA PRO A 45 8.14 11.22 15.55
C PRO A 45 7.73 9.97 14.76
N GLY A 46 8.69 9.28 14.13
CA GLY A 46 8.49 8.13 13.25
C GLY A 46 9.57 7.06 13.42
N PRO A 47 9.48 5.94 12.68
CA PRO A 47 10.58 4.97 12.63
C PRO A 47 11.89 5.67 12.23
N ILE A 48 12.99 5.22 12.82
CA ILE A 48 14.34 5.65 12.43
C ILE A 48 14.94 4.56 11.55
N ASP A 49 15.73 4.94 10.56
CA ASP A 49 16.41 3.97 9.69
C ASP A 49 17.63 3.37 10.41
N PRO A 50 17.75 2.05 10.59
CA PRO A 50 18.90 1.40 11.22
C PRO A 50 20.24 1.79 10.59
N ALA A 51 20.25 2.02 9.28
CA ALA A 51 21.42 2.44 8.52
C ALA A 51 22.06 3.75 9.05
N GLU A 52 21.31 4.60 9.77
CA GLU A 52 21.87 5.81 10.42
C GLU A 52 22.89 5.48 11.54
N PHE A 53 22.88 4.26 12.05
CA PHE A 53 23.69 3.84 13.20
C PHE A 53 24.52 2.57 12.96
N GLU A 54 24.12 1.69 12.03
CA GLU A 54 24.80 0.41 11.77
C GLU A 54 26.28 0.60 11.37
N ASP A 55 26.62 1.71 10.72
CA ASP A 55 27.99 2.03 10.31
C ASP A 55 28.85 2.67 11.41
N LEU A 56 28.28 2.99 12.58
CA LEU A 56 29.02 3.64 13.65
C LEU A 56 29.94 2.64 14.38
N PRO A 57 31.18 3.02 14.71
CA PRO A 57 32.08 2.21 15.53
C PRO A 57 31.40 1.78 16.84
N GLY A 58 31.57 0.51 17.19
CA GLY A 58 31.02 -0.07 18.41
C GLY A 58 29.54 -0.45 18.34
N VAL A 59 28.83 -0.19 17.24
CA VAL A 59 27.45 -0.70 17.04
C VAL A 59 27.50 -2.15 16.56
N ALA A 60 26.68 -3.00 17.16
CA ALA A 60 26.49 -4.39 16.74
C ALA A 60 25.19 -4.56 15.93
N GLU A 61 24.13 -3.89 16.34
CA GLU A 61 22.80 -3.99 15.71
C GLU A 61 21.94 -2.76 16.05
N ALA A 62 21.12 -2.29 15.11
CA ALA A 62 20.12 -1.25 15.34
C ALA A 62 18.70 -1.81 15.13
N ILE A 63 18.03 -2.11 16.24
CA ILE A 63 16.73 -2.80 16.27
C ILE A 63 15.59 -1.78 16.26
N ARG A 64 14.72 -1.86 15.24
CA ARG A 64 13.49 -1.06 15.20
C ARG A 64 12.52 -1.55 16.30
N VAL A 65 12.19 -0.64 17.23
CA VAL A 65 11.19 -0.91 18.28
C VAL A 65 9.78 -0.52 17.81
N SER A 66 9.66 0.55 17.03
CA SER A 66 8.39 1.00 16.46
C SER A 66 8.23 0.47 15.04
N LYS A 67 7.05 -0.07 14.73
CA LYS A 67 6.69 -0.48 13.37
C LYS A 67 6.69 0.72 12.41
N PRO A 68 7.22 0.58 11.18
CA PRO A 68 7.31 1.70 10.25
C PRO A 68 5.95 2.13 9.65
N TYR A 69 4.90 1.34 9.84
CA TYR A 69 3.58 1.49 9.23
C TYR A 69 2.49 1.89 10.25
N LYS A 70 2.73 2.96 11.03
CA LYS A 70 1.86 3.38 12.15
C LYS A 70 0.38 3.55 11.76
N LEU A 71 0.09 4.30 10.70
CA LEU A 71 -1.30 4.69 10.35
C LEU A 71 -2.21 3.53 9.93
N VAL A 72 -1.63 2.43 9.46
CA VAL A 72 -2.37 1.22 9.05
C VAL A 72 -2.31 0.13 10.11
N SER A 73 -1.65 0.38 11.25
CA SER A 73 -1.50 -0.58 12.34
C SER A 73 -2.72 -0.59 13.25
N ARG A 74 -3.11 -1.79 13.70
CA ARG A 74 -4.12 -1.96 14.76
C ARG A 74 -3.71 -1.37 16.11
N GLU A 75 -2.41 -1.14 16.32
CA GLU A 75 -1.93 -0.44 17.52
C GLU A 75 -2.38 1.03 17.56
N VAL A 76 -2.53 1.65 16.39
CA VAL A 76 -2.99 3.04 16.27
C VAL A 76 -4.50 3.11 16.10
N LYS A 77 -5.08 2.18 15.35
CA LYS A 77 -6.53 2.07 15.15
C LYS A 77 -6.99 0.63 15.42
N PRO A 78 -7.40 0.29 16.65
CA PRO A 78 -7.81 -1.06 17.00
C PRO A 78 -9.04 -1.55 16.21
N GLU A 79 -9.96 -0.63 15.91
CA GLU A 79 -11.23 -0.92 15.24
C GLU A 79 -11.02 -1.23 13.74
N ASP A 80 -11.92 -2.03 13.17
CA ASP A 80 -11.90 -2.30 11.74
C ASP A 80 -12.18 -1.04 10.91
N THR A 81 -11.52 -0.94 9.76
CA THR A 81 -11.85 0.07 8.76
C THR A 81 -12.83 -0.55 7.78
N VAL A 82 -14.07 -0.08 7.79
CA VAL A 82 -15.10 -0.49 6.84
C VAL A 82 -15.08 0.49 5.65
N VAL A 83 -14.83 -0.03 4.45
CA VAL A 83 -14.71 0.77 3.23
C VAL A 83 -15.95 0.57 2.37
N LYS A 84 -16.67 1.67 2.10
CA LYS A 84 -17.86 1.65 1.25
C LYS A 84 -17.49 1.88 -0.21
N VAL A 85 -17.92 0.98 -1.09
CA VAL A 85 -17.77 1.10 -2.55
C VAL A 85 -19.11 0.79 -3.19
N GLY A 86 -19.81 1.80 -3.70
CA GLY A 86 -21.20 1.65 -4.13
C GLY A 86 -22.06 1.08 -3.00
N ARG A 87 -22.59 -0.13 -3.19
CA ARG A 87 -23.41 -0.85 -2.19
C ARG A 87 -22.62 -1.82 -1.29
N ALA A 88 -21.33 -2.03 -1.55
CA ALA A 88 -20.47 -2.96 -0.81
C ALA A 88 -19.92 -2.32 0.46
N GLU A 89 -19.82 -3.08 1.55
CA GLU A 89 -19.19 -2.68 2.81
C GLU A 89 -18.00 -3.58 3.14
N ILE A 90 -16.86 -3.32 2.50
CA ILE A 90 -15.65 -4.15 2.61
C ILE A 90 -15.05 -3.99 4.00
N GLY A 91 -14.94 -5.11 4.73
CA GLY A 91 -14.47 -5.14 6.12
C GLY A 91 -15.57 -5.01 7.17
N GLY A 92 -16.85 -5.00 6.77
CA GLY A 92 -18.01 -4.93 7.66
C GLY A 92 -18.43 -6.25 8.34
N GLY A 93 -17.76 -7.36 8.03
CA GLY A 93 -18.06 -8.69 8.57
C GLY A 93 -18.71 -9.65 7.56
N ASP A 94 -19.37 -9.10 6.54
CA ASP A 94 -19.92 -9.87 5.42
C ASP A 94 -18.88 -10.12 4.32
N LEU A 95 -19.11 -11.18 3.54
CA LEU A 95 -18.28 -11.52 2.38
C LEU A 95 -18.70 -10.68 1.17
N GLU A 96 -17.80 -9.79 0.75
CA GLU A 96 -17.95 -9.00 -0.46
C GLU A 96 -17.26 -9.64 -1.67
N LEU A 97 -17.95 -9.74 -2.80
CA LEU A 97 -17.44 -10.37 -4.01
C LEU A 97 -17.23 -9.33 -5.13
N ILE A 98 -16.00 -9.33 -5.67
CA ILE A 98 -15.59 -8.54 -6.83
C ILE A 98 -15.27 -9.49 -7.97
N ALA A 99 -16.03 -9.44 -9.06
CA ALA A 99 -15.86 -10.35 -10.19
C ALA A 99 -15.97 -9.63 -11.53
N GLY A 100 -15.45 -10.25 -12.59
CA GLY A 100 -15.44 -9.68 -13.93
C GLY A 100 -14.16 -10.02 -14.69
N PRO A 101 -14.06 -9.62 -15.97
CA PRO A 101 -13.01 -10.10 -16.84
C PRO A 101 -11.64 -9.48 -16.52
N CYS A 102 -10.59 -10.13 -17.03
CA CYS A 102 -9.24 -9.61 -16.91
C CYS A 102 -9.07 -8.28 -17.67
N SER A 103 -9.62 -8.20 -18.88
CA SER A 103 -9.61 -7.01 -19.74
C SER A 103 -11.05 -6.76 -20.23
N VAL A 104 -11.37 -5.49 -20.48
CA VAL A 104 -12.59 -5.14 -21.23
C VAL A 104 -12.25 -5.27 -22.71
N GLU A 105 -13.02 -6.08 -23.43
CA GLU A 105 -12.70 -6.46 -24.82
C GLU A 105 -13.80 -6.03 -25.81
N SER A 106 -15.06 -6.02 -25.37
CA SER A 106 -16.16 -5.48 -26.16
C SER A 106 -17.35 -5.10 -25.26
N ARG A 107 -18.27 -4.31 -25.81
CA ARG A 107 -19.53 -3.95 -25.14
C ARG A 107 -20.37 -5.18 -24.80
N GLU A 108 -20.54 -6.10 -25.76
CA GLU A 108 -21.31 -7.32 -25.56
C GLU A 108 -20.72 -8.16 -24.42
N GLN A 109 -19.40 -8.35 -24.42
CA GLN A 109 -18.69 -9.14 -23.43
C GLN A 109 -18.84 -8.57 -22.02
N ILE A 110 -18.64 -7.26 -21.84
CA ILE A 110 -18.70 -6.67 -20.51
C ILE A 110 -20.12 -6.58 -19.96
N LEU A 111 -21.13 -6.26 -20.78
CA LEU A 111 -22.53 -6.22 -20.34
C LEU A 111 -23.05 -7.60 -19.99
N ALA A 112 -22.77 -8.62 -20.82
CA ALA A 112 -23.12 -10.01 -20.50
C ALA A 112 -22.46 -10.47 -19.19
N THR A 113 -21.18 -10.13 -18.98
CA THR A 113 -20.47 -10.46 -17.75
C THR A 113 -21.06 -9.75 -16.53
N ALA A 114 -21.37 -8.45 -16.65
CA ALA A 114 -21.94 -7.68 -15.54
C ALA A 114 -23.29 -8.24 -15.08
N ARG A 115 -24.16 -8.63 -16.01
CA ARG A 115 -25.44 -9.29 -15.70
C ARG A 115 -25.22 -10.62 -14.95
N ALA A 116 -24.31 -11.46 -15.45
CA ALA A 116 -24.01 -12.76 -14.83
C ALA A 116 -23.41 -12.59 -13.42
N VAL A 117 -22.47 -11.65 -13.26
CA VAL A 117 -21.84 -11.31 -11.99
C VAL A 117 -22.87 -10.79 -10.97
N LYS A 118 -23.80 -9.93 -11.39
CA LYS A 118 -24.90 -9.46 -10.54
C LYS A 118 -25.83 -10.60 -10.13
N ALA A 119 -26.21 -11.46 -11.07
CA ALA A 119 -27.07 -12.62 -10.81
C ALA A 119 -26.43 -13.62 -9.83
N ALA A 120 -25.09 -13.73 -9.84
CA ALA A 120 -24.32 -14.53 -8.90
C ALA A 120 -24.16 -13.89 -7.51
N GLY A 121 -24.71 -12.69 -7.28
CA GLY A 121 -24.71 -12.03 -5.97
C GLY A 121 -23.51 -11.13 -5.70
N ALA A 122 -22.62 -10.90 -6.67
CA ALA A 122 -21.51 -9.97 -6.48
C ALA A 122 -21.99 -8.53 -6.29
N GLN A 123 -21.20 -7.74 -5.56
CA GLN A 123 -21.50 -6.34 -5.28
C GLN A 123 -20.74 -5.41 -6.21
N LEU A 124 -19.59 -5.85 -6.74
CA LEU A 124 -18.71 -5.05 -7.58
C LEU A 124 -18.31 -5.78 -8.86
N LEU A 125 -18.21 -5.02 -9.95
CA LEU A 125 -17.69 -5.44 -11.24
C LEU A 125 -16.23 -5.00 -11.37
N ARG A 126 -15.34 -5.90 -11.77
CA ARG A 126 -13.97 -5.54 -12.16
C ARG A 126 -13.71 -5.68 -13.66
N GLY A 127 -12.87 -4.83 -14.22
CA GLY A 127 -12.42 -4.94 -15.62
C GLY A 127 -11.22 -4.06 -15.89
N GLY A 128 -10.23 -4.57 -16.63
CA GLY A 128 -9.03 -3.80 -16.97
C GLY A 128 -9.20 -3.03 -18.29
N ALA A 129 -9.31 -1.71 -18.21
CA ALA A 129 -9.32 -0.83 -19.38
C ALA A 129 -7.91 -0.59 -19.95
N TYR A 130 -6.91 -0.56 -19.07
CA TYR A 130 -5.48 -0.46 -19.40
C TYR A 130 -4.76 -1.72 -18.93
N LYS A 131 -3.80 -2.22 -19.71
CA LYS A 131 -3.07 -3.45 -19.41
C LYS A 131 -1.56 -3.18 -19.37
N PRO A 132 -0.87 -3.38 -18.22
CA PRO A 132 0.59 -3.28 -18.18
C PRO A 132 1.17 -4.54 -18.84
N ARG A 133 1.61 -4.41 -20.10
CA ARG A 133 2.14 -5.52 -20.92
C ARG A 133 3.65 -5.44 -21.01
N THR A 134 4.27 -6.63 -21.04
CA THR A 134 5.72 -6.76 -21.30
C THR A 134 6.05 -6.54 -22.78
N SER A 135 5.11 -6.85 -23.68
CA SER A 135 5.28 -6.69 -25.13
C SER A 135 4.39 -5.56 -25.68
N PRO A 136 4.91 -4.67 -26.54
CA PRO A 136 4.12 -3.62 -27.18
C PRO A 136 3.10 -4.18 -28.19
N TYR A 137 3.27 -5.41 -28.67
CA TYR A 137 2.36 -6.06 -29.63
C TYR A 137 1.17 -6.75 -28.96
N ALA A 138 1.19 -6.88 -27.64
CA ALA A 138 0.06 -7.44 -26.91
C ALA A 138 -1.10 -6.43 -26.87
N PHE A 139 -2.33 -6.93 -26.72
CA PHE A 139 -3.50 -6.08 -26.51
C PHE A 139 -3.29 -5.18 -25.28
N GLN A 140 -3.29 -3.85 -25.49
CA GLN A 140 -3.00 -2.86 -24.44
C GLN A 140 -4.23 -2.50 -23.58
N GLY A 141 -5.41 -3.01 -23.95
CA GLY A 141 -6.69 -2.56 -23.40
C GLY A 141 -7.37 -1.56 -24.34
N LEU A 142 -8.65 -1.27 -24.07
CA LEU A 142 -9.44 -0.30 -24.84
C LEU A 142 -9.24 1.15 -24.36
N GLY A 143 -8.45 1.37 -23.30
CA GLY A 143 -8.24 2.69 -22.71
C GLY A 143 -9.57 3.31 -22.24
N GLU A 144 -9.79 4.59 -22.55
CA GLU A 144 -11.01 5.31 -22.15
C GLU A 144 -12.28 4.62 -22.63
N GLU A 145 -12.29 4.02 -23.83
CA GLU A 145 -13.46 3.33 -24.32
C GLU A 145 -13.82 2.14 -23.41
N GLY A 146 -12.81 1.42 -22.90
CA GLY A 146 -13.02 0.38 -21.91
C GLY A 146 -13.61 0.91 -20.59
N LEU A 147 -13.24 2.14 -20.19
CA LEU A 147 -13.80 2.80 -19.01
C LEU A 147 -15.26 3.22 -19.22
N ARG A 148 -15.60 3.75 -20.40
CA ARG A 148 -17.00 4.08 -20.77
C ARG A 148 -17.89 2.84 -20.76
N LEU A 149 -17.40 1.74 -21.30
CA LEU A 149 -18.13 0.46 -21.29
C LEU A 149 -18.33 -0.09 -19.86
N LEU A 150 -17.36 0.11 -18.96
CA LEU A 150 -17.53 -0.23 -17.54
C LEU A 150 -18.57 0.66 -16.86
N ALA A 151 -18.59 1.96 -17.17
CA ALA A 151 -19.61 2.87 -16.67
C ALA A 151 -21.00 2.48 -17.19
N GLU A 152 -21.14 2.13 -18.47
CA GLU A 152 -22.39 1.62 -19.03
C GLU A 152 -22.86 0.34 -18.30
N ALA A 153 -21.94 -0.59 -18.05
CA ALA A 153 -22.25 -1.80 -17.27
C ALA A 153 -22.69 -1.47 -15.84
N ARG A 154 -22.10 -0.46 -15.20
CA ARG A 154 -22.56 0.05 -13.91
C ARG A 154 -23.96 0.63 -13.99
N GLU A 155 -24.26 1.49 -14.96
CA GLU A 155 -25.60 2.08 -15.09
C GLU A 155 -26.68 1.01 -15.31
N GLU A 156 -26.36 -0.03 -16.08
CA GLU A 156 -27.30 -1.12 -16.36
C GLU A 156 -27.54 -2.03 -15.14
N THR A 157 -26.49 -2.29 -14.35
CA THR A 157 -26.53 -3.32 -13.31
C THR A 157 -26.51 -2.77 -11.88
N GLY A 158 -26.10 -1.54 -11.66
CA GLY A 158 -25.86 -0.95 -10.34
C GLY A 158 -24.64 -1.55 -9.61
N LEU A 159 -23.78 -2.32 -10.28
CA LEU A 159 -22.54 -2.84 -9.71
C LEU A 159 -21.47 -1.73 -9.70
N GLY A 160 -20.85 -1.46 -8.55
CA GLY A 160 -19.71 -0.54 -8.50
C GLY A 160 -18.51 -1.07 -9.29
N VAL A 161 -17.74 -0.17 -9.90
CA VAL A 161 -16.64 -0.50 -10.81
C VAL A 161 -15.29 -0.46 -10.10
N VAL A 162 -14.53 -1.54 -10.23
CA VAL A 162 -13.13 -1.64 -9.83
C VAL A 162 -12.25 -1.76 -11.08
N THR A 163 -11.41 -0.76 -11.34
CA THR A 163 -10.50 -0.77 -12.50
C THR A 163 -9.12 -0.24 -12.14
N GLU A 164 -8.11 -0.63 -12.90
CA GLU A 164 -6.70 -0.39 -12.58
C GLU A 164 -6.18 0.89 -13.21
N ALA A 165 -5.56 1.75 -12.40
CA ALA A 165 -4.70 2.81 -12.88
C ALA A 165 -3.27 2.28 -13.00
N ILE A 166 -2.67 2.41 -14.19
CA ILE A 166 -1.34 1.86 -14.49
C ILE A 166 -0.23 2.90 -14.34
N ASP A 167 -0.57 4.18 -14.37
CA ASP A 167 0.34 5.31 -14.27
C ASP A 167 -0.40 6.56 -13.75
N VAL A 168 0.34 7.66 -13.55
CA VAL A 168 -0.20 8.93 -13.04
C VAL A 168 -1.01 9.66 -14.12
N GLU A 169 -0.66 9.50 -15.39
CA GLU A 169 -1.26 10.22 -16.52
C GLU A 169 -2.71 9.79 -16.76
N THR A 170 -2.97 8.49 -16.65
CA THR A 170 -4.29 7.89 -16.85
C THR A 170 -5.13 7.85 -15.57
N PHE A 171 -4.55 8.17 -14.41
CA PHE A 171 -5.23 8.07 -13.12
C PHE A 171 -6.49 8.93 -13.06
N ASP A 172 -6.39 10.20 -13.46
CA ASP A 172 -7.50 11.17 -13.39
C ASP A 172 -8.69 10.70 -14.24
N LEU A 173 -8.41 10.05 -15.37
CA LEU A 173 -9.44 9.49 -16.22
C LEU A 173 -10.05 8.24 -15.58
N VAL A 174 -9.23 7.33 -15.04
CA VAL A 174 -9.72 6.16 -14.30
C VAL A 174 -10.63 6.58 -13.13
N GLU A 175 -10.25 7.62 -12.38
CA GLU A 175 -11.02 8.14 -11.25
C GLU A 175 -12.40 8.68 -11.65
N GLN A 176 -12.59 9.16 -12.88
CA GLN A 176 -13.91 9.63 -13.36
C GLN A 176 -14.90 8.48 -13.57
N TYR A 177 -14.42 7.28 -13.90
CA TYR A 177 -15.27 6.14 -14.25
C TYR A 177 -15.30 5.05 -13.18
N ALA A 178 -14.32 5.00 -12.27
CA ALA A 178 -14.24 3.97 -11.23
C ALA A 178 -15.05 4.36 -9.97
N ASP A 179 -15.43 3.35 -9.20
CA ASP A 179 -15.90 3.51 -7.81
C ASP A 179 -14.81 3.12 -6.80
N CYS A 180 -13.85 2.30 -7.24
CA CYS A 180 -12.62 1.98 -6.52
C CYS A 180 -11.46 1.82 -7.50
N VAL A 181 -10.33 2.47 -7.21
CA VAL A 181 -9.14 2.42 -8.06
C VAL A 181 -8.23 1.28 -7.60
N GLN A 182 -7.89 0.38 -8.50
CA GLN A 182 -6.91 -0.67 -8.24
C GLN A 182 -5.50 -0.19 -8.57
N ILE A 183 -4.54 -0.48 -7.69
CA ILE A 183 -3.11 -0.43 -7.97
C ILE A 183 -2.60 -1.88 -8.08
N GLY A 184 -2.14 -2.25 -9.28
CA GLY A 184 -1.65 -3.59 -9.56
C GLY A 184 -0.35 -3.93 -8.84
N ALA A 185 -0.06 -5.23 -8.70
CA ALA A 185 1.12 -5.74 -8.00
C ALA A 185 2.45 -5.20 -8.57
N ARG A 186 2.52 -4.95 -9.88
CA ARG A 186 3.70 -4.36 -10.55
C ARG A 186 3.96 -2.91 -10.12
N ASN A 187 2.91 -2.22 -9.66
CA ASN A 187 2.94 -0.83 -9.22
C ASN A 187 2.88 -0.69 -7.69
N MET A 188 2.98 -1.78 -6.92
CA MET A 188 2.84 -1.73 -5.45
C MET A 188 3.86 -0.77 -4.80
N GLN A 189 5.06 -0.62 -5.39
CA GLN A 189 6.10 0.31 -4.94
C GLN A 189 6.29 1.50 -5.89
N ASN A 190 5.34 1.76 -6.79
CA ASN A 190 5.34 2.97 -7.60
C ASN A 190 4.88 4.15 -6.72
N PHE A 191 5.78 4.69 -5.90
CA PHE A 191 5.45 5.71 -4.89
C PHE A 191 4.85 6.99 -5.48
N SER A 192 5.20 7.34 -6.72
CA SER A 192 4.59 8.49 -7.40
C SER A 192 3.12 8.22 -7.71
N LEU A 193 2.79 7.03 -8.21
CA LEU A 193 1.41 6.59 -8.41
C LEU A 193 0.64 6.47 -7.09
N LEU A 194 1.24 5.89 -6.05
CA LEU A 194 0.61 5.78 -4.72
C LEU A 194 0.32 7.14 -4.09
N ARG A 195 1.21 8.13 -4.26
CA ARG A 195 0.96 9.51 -3.81
C ARG A 195 -0.21 10.16 -4.57
N ARG A 196 -0.34 9.90 -5.88
CA ARG A 196 -1.52 10.34 -6.65
C ARG A 196 -2.78 9.64 -6.16
N ALA A 197 -2.72 8.33 -5.90
CA ALA A 197 -3.83 7.55 -5.38
C ALA A 197 -4.29 8.03 -4.00
N GLY A 198 -3.37 8.37 -3.11
CA GLY A 198 -3.69 8.92 -1.78
C GLY A 198 -4.33 10.32 -1.80
N ARG A 199 -4.33 11.01 -2.94
CA ARG A 199 -5.07 12.27 -3.15
C ARG A 199 -6.46 12.05 -3.76
N SER A 200 -6.75 10.84 -4.22
CA SER A 200 -8.07 10.46 -4.72
C SER A 200 -9.10 10.50 -3.59
N ARG A 201 -10.36 10.77 -3.95
CA ARG A 201 -11.49 10.61 -3.02
C ARG A 201 -12.09 9.21 -3.07
N LEU A 202 -11.65 8.37 -4.00
CA LEU A 202 -12.12 7.00 -4.14
C LEU A 202 -11.29 6.04 -3.28
N PRO A 203 -11.90 4.95 -2.80
CA PRO A 203 -11.18 3.83 -2.21
C PRO A 203 -10.13 3.25 -3.15
N VAL A 204 -9.00 2.79 -2.58
CA VAL A 204 -7.89 2.20 -3.32
C VAL A 204 -7.73 0.72 -2.97
N LEU A 205 -7.78 -0.15 -3.98
CA LEU A 205 -7.45 -1.58 -3.86
C LEU A 205 -5.96 -1.77 -4.20
N LEU A 206 -5.12 -1.91 -3.17
CA LEU A 206 -3.70 -2.15 -3.33
C LEU A 206 -3.39 -3.65 -3.40
N LYS A 207 -2.78 -4.10 -4.51
CA LYS A 207 -2.30 -5.49 -4.62
C LYS A 207 -0.87 -5.61 -4.12
N ARG A 208 -0.62 -6.65 -3.32
CA ARG A 208 0.73 -7.01 -2.88
C ARG A 208 1.62 -7.37 -4.08
N GLY A 209 2.84 -6.86 -4.08
CA GLY A 209 3.89 -7.17 -5.05
C GLY A 209 4.30 -8.63 -4.95
N MET A 210 4.69 -9.22 -6.08
CA MET A 210 4.96 -10.67 -6.18
C MET A 210 6.08 -11.14 -5.24
N SER A 211 7.04 -10.26 -4.94
CA SER A 211 8.21 -10.56 -4.11
C SER A 211 8.30 -9.67 -2.87
N SER A 212 7.21 -9.02 -2.49
CA SER A 212 7.18 -8.13 -1.33
C SER A 212 6.88 -8.91 -0.06
N THR A 213 7.50 -8.52 1.05
CA THR A 213 7.13 -8.97 2.40
C THR A 213 5.73 -8.47 2.79
N LEU A 214 5.25 -8.83 3.98
CA LEU A 214 4.01 -8.26 4.52
C LEU A 214 4.23 -6.85 5.08
N GLU A 215 5.41 -6.61 5.65
CA GLU A 215 5.95 -5.28 5.93
C GLU A 215 6.42 -4.60 4.65
#